data_AF-A0ABD0RZW6-F1
#
_entry.id   AF-A0ABD0RZW6-F1
#
_cell.length_a   1.000
_cell.length_b   1.000
_cell.length_c   1.000
_cell.angle_alpha   90.00
_cell.angle_beta   90.00
_cell.angle_gamma   90.00
#
_symmetry.space_group_name_H-M   'P 1'
#
loop_
_entity.id
_entity.type
_entity.pdbx_description
1 polymer ?
#
loop_
_entity_poly.entity_id
_entity_poly.type
_entity_poly.pdbx_seq_one_letter_code
_entity_poly.pdbx_strand_id
1 'polypeptide(L)'
;MIVLTQNLKAPDGAPYLDPLDIPLTIIHNSTLHKTFNKLWMRFGRYSRPLMHHKLKNYTKFLFVRDPFVRIISAFRDKFVKPDKYFYNMYGSVMLRRYANISKTPDSVEEAFTEGIRLSFTHFIKYLLDPQTEEEKPFNEHWQQMYRLCHPCQIEYDFIGKLETLDEDTEHLLKILGLDNYIHFPPG
;
A
#
# COMPACT_ATOMS: atom_id res chain seq x y z
N MET A 1 2.86 -2.67 -3.29
CA MET A 1 3.51 -3.47 -2.22
C MET A 1 4.61 -4.27 -2.89
N ILE A 2 5.87 -4.02 -2.53
CA ILE A 2 7.01 -4.78 -3.06
C ILE A 2 7.19 -5.99 -2.15
N VAL A 3 6.93 -7.19 -2.66
CA VAL A 3 7.24 -8.42 -1.95
C VAL A 3 8.41 -9.08 -2.66
N LEU A 4 9.53 -9.18 -1.95
CA LEU A 4 10.69 -9.93 -2.41
C LEU A 4 10.67 -11.25 -1.65
N THR A 5 10.47 -12.37 -2.35
CA THR A 5 10.42 -13.68 -1.71
C THR A 5 11.77 -14.40 -1.82
N GLN A 6 12.29 -14.81 -0.68
CA GLN A 6 12.79 -16.18 -0.49
C GLN A 6 11.68 -16.84 0.32
N ASN A 7 11.10 -17.94 -0.17
CA ASN A 7 9.92 -18.59 0.41
C ASN A 7 9.93 -18.54 1.94
N LEU A 8 8.90 -17.92 2.52
CA LEU A 8 8.74 -17.88 3.97
C LEU A 8 8.47 -19.32 4.43
N LYS A 9 9.39 -19.84 5.24
CA LYS A 9 9.29 -21.19 5.79
C LYS A 9 8.75 -21.14 7.21
N ALA A 10 7.89 -22.09 7.54
CA ALA A 10 7.48 -22.43 8.89
C ALA A 10 8.70 -22.95 9.70
N PRO A 11 8.60 -23.05 11.04
CA PRO A 11 9.72 -23.49 11.89
C PRO A 11 10.30 -24.86 11.52
N ASP A 12 9.50 -25.71 10.88
CA ASP A 12 9.87 -27.03 10.37
C ASP A 12 10.61 -27.00 9.01
N GLY A 13 10.74 -25.82 8.40
CA GLY A 13 11.38 -25.63 7.10
C GLY A 13 10.45 -25.81 5.89
N ALA A 14 9.18 -26.18 6.09
CA ALA A 14 8.15 -26.27 5.05
C ALA A 14 7.55 -24.89 4.74
N PRO A 15 7.00 -24.64 3.54
CA PRO A 15 6.25 -23.42 3.27
C PRO A 15 4.93 -23.39 4.07
N TYR A 16 4.48 -22.19 4.45
CA TYR A 16 3.12 -22.02 4.99
C TYR A 16 2.09 -22.39 3.90
N LEU A 17 1.16 -23.28 4.23
CA LEU A 17 0.11 -23.74 3.30
C LEU A 17 -1.19 -22.92 3.44
N ASP A 18 -1.55 -22.53 4.67
CA ASP A 18 -2.64 -21.59 4.92
C ASP A 18 -2.06 -20.18 5.14
N PRO A 19 -2.43 -19.18 4.34
CA PRO A 19 -2.05 -17.78 4.58
C PRO A 19 -2.43 -17.25 5.97
N LEU A 20 -3.49 -17.78 6.59
CA LEU A 20 -3.94 -17.40 7.93
C LEU A 20 -3.01 -17.94 9.04
N ASP A 21 -2.23 -18.99 8.76
CA ASP A 21 -1.26 -19.55 9.70
C ASP A 21 0.02 -18.71 9.80
N ILE A 22 0.24 -17.79 8.84
CA ILE A 22 1.39 -16.89 8.89
C ILE A 22 1.18 -15.89 10.04
N PRO A 23 2.07 -15.84 11.05
CA PRO A 23 1.90 -14.92 12.17
C PRO A 23 1.74 -13.47 11.72
N LEU A 24 0.74 -12.77 12.27
CA LEU A 24 0.49 -11.34 11.99
C LEU A 24 1.72 -10.46 12.23
N THR A 25 2.57 -10.84 13.20
CA THR A 25 3.84 -10.15 13.49
C THR A 25 4.87 -10.28 12.37
N ILE A 26 4.75 -11.30 11.50
CA ILE A 26 5.53 -11.48 10.28
C ILE A 26 4.88 -10.69 9.14
N ILE A 27 3.57 -10.82 8.92
CA ILE A 27 2.84 -10.13 7.83
C ILE A 27 2.92 -8.60 7.97
N HIS A 28 2.65 -8.09 9.18
CA HIS A 28 2.73 -6.68 9.53
C HIS A 28 4.08 -6.32 10.14
N ASN A 29 5.10 -7.15 9.93
CA ASN A 29 6.44 -6.79 10.31
C ASN A 29 6.82 -5.52 9.52
N SER A 30 6.94 -4.41 10.23
CA SER A 30 7.32 -3.11 9.66
C SER A 30 8.69 -3.15 8.96
N THR A 31 9.42 -4.27 9.05
CA THR A 31 10.63 -4.56 8.27
C THR A 31 10.40 -5.04 6.84
N LEU A 32 9.25 -5.64 6.53
CA LEU A 32 8.90 -6.09 5.17
C LEU A 32 8.34 -4.94 4.32
N HIS A 33 7.71 -3.95 4.95
CA HIS A 33 7.12 -2.76 4.30
C HIS A 33 8.02 -1.51 4.42
N LYS A 34 9.34 -1.70 4.37
CA LYS A 34 10.27 -0.56 4.47
C LYS A 34 10.47 0.07 3.11
N THR A 35 10.07 1.34 3.01
CA THR A 35 10.65 2.25 2.02
C THR A 35 12.17 2.27 2.19
N PHE A 36 12.91 2.54 1.11
CA PHE A 36 14.39 2.56 1.09
C PHE A 36 15.01 3.29 2.31
N ASN A 37 14.40 4.41 2.73
CA ASN A 37 14.85 5.21 3.88
C ASN A 37 14.76 4.46 5.23
N LYS A 38 13.71 3.66 5.45
CA LYS A 38 13.55 2.88 6.70
C LYS A 38 14.50 1.70 6.77
N LEU A 39 14.98 1.20 5.63
CA LEU A 39 15.96 0.11 5.58
C LEU A 39 17.34 0.61 6.02
N TRP A 40 17.76 1.78 5.54
CA TRP A 40 18.98 2.44 6.00
C TRP A 40 19.00 2.65 7.52
N MET A 41 17.94 3.22 8.09
CA MET A 41 17.86 3.48 9.54
C MET A 41 18.03 2.23 10.41
N ARG A 42 17.68 1.03 9.91
CA ARG A 42 17.77 -0.21 10.69
C ARG A 42 19.06 -0.99 10.49
N PHE A 43 19.53 -1.07 9.24
CA PHE A 43 20.68 -1.91 8.89
C PHE A 43 21.97 -1.11 8.70
N GLY A 44 21.89 0.23 8.77
CA GLY A 44 23.03 1.12 8.60
C GLY A 44 23.82 0.77 7.34
N ARG A 45 25.13 0.57 7.50
CA ARG A 45 26.05 0.17 6.43
C ARG A 45 25.68 -1.13 5.71
N TYR A 46 24.95 -2.04 6.35
CA TYR A 46 24.56 -3.33 5.75
C TYR A 46 23.32 -3.22 4.84
N SER A 47 22.60 -2.09 4.87
CA SER A 47 21.41 -1.90 4.05
C SER A 47 21.69 -2.05 2.55
N ARG A 48 22.76 -1.41 2.05
CA ARG A 48 23.13 -1.47 0.62
C ARG A 48 23.48 -2.89 0.14
N PRO A 49 24.42 -3.61 0.77
CA PRO A 49 24.71 -5.00 0.41
C PRO A 49 23.48 -5.91 0.46
N LEU A 50 22.64 -5.75 1.48
CA LEU A 50 21.42 -6.55 1.64
C LEU A 50 20.41 -6.26 0.52
N MET A 51 20.18 -5.00 0.18
CA MET A 51 19.31 -4.63 -0.94
C MET A 51 19.82 -5.19 -2.25
N HIS A 52 21.12 -5.04 -2.52
CA HIS A 52 21.72 -5.57 -3.73
C HIS A 52 21.53 -7.09 -3.82
N HIS A 53 21.78 -7.81 -2.73
CA HIS A 53 21.55 -9.26 -2.67
C HIS A 53 20.07 -9.60 -2.94
N LYS A 54 19.12 -8.89 -2.33
CA LYS A 54 17.69 -9.16 -2.53
C LYS A 54 17.24 -8.86 -3.95
N LEU A 55 17.59 -7.69 -4.49
CA LEU A 55 17.24 -7.30 -5.85
C LEU A 55 17.85 -8.25 -6.89
N LYS A 56 19.03 -8.80 -6.62
CA LYS A 56 19.70 -9.75 -7.51
C LYS A 56 19.11 -11.16 -7.45
N ASN A 57 18.77 -11.66 -6.26
CA ASN A 57 18.51 -13.08 -6.05
C ASN A 57 17.05 -13.45 -5.76
N TYR A 58 16.19 -12.48 -5.46
CA TYR A 58 14.80 -12.76 -5.10
C TYR A 58 13.89 -12.52 -6.30
N THR A 59 12.80 -13.28 -6.38
CA THR A 59 11.71 -12.98 -7.31
C THR A 59 11.02 -11.69 -6.87
N LYS A 60 10.92 -10.74 -7.78
CA LYS A 60 10.38 -9.40 -7.61
C LYS A 60 9.06 -9.34 -8.35
N PHE A 61 7.95 -9.18 -7.63
CA PHE A 61 6.66 -8.98 -8.26
C PHE A 61 5.93 -7.74 -7.73
N LEU A 62 5.04 -7.22 -8.56
CA LEU A 62 4.22 -6.05 -8.27
C LEU A 62 2.79 -6.33 -8.73
N PHE A 63 1.81 -5.92 -7.92
CA PHE A 63 0.42 -5.83 -8.35
C PHE A 63 0.01 -4.36 -8.48
N VAL A 64 -0.55 -4.01 -9.63
CA VAL A 64 -1.03 -2.66 -9.95
C VAL A 64 -2.54 -2.66 -10.12
N ARG A 65 -3.15 -1.48 -10.06
CA ARG A 65 -4.58 -1.27 -10.31
C ARG A 65 -4.72 -0.04 -11.18
N ASP A 66 -5.79 0.03 -11.96
CA ASP A 66 -6.17 1.24 -12.67
C ASP A 66 -6.10 2.46 -11.72
N PRO A 67 -5.38 3.53 -12.10
CA PRO A 67 -5.16 4.67 -11.22
C PRO A 67 -6.45 5.33 -10.72
N PHE A 68 -7.48 5.42 -11.55
CA PHE A 68 -8.75 6.05 -11.18
C PHE A 68 -9.56 5.16 -10.24
N VAL A 69 -9.62 3.86 -10.54
CA VAL A 69 -10.29 2.89 -9.65
C VAL A 69 -9.61 2.88 -8.27
N ARG A 70 -8.28 2.96 -8.24
CA ARG A 70 -7.53 3.02 -6.98
C ARG A 70 -7.84 4.28 -6.17
N ILE A 71 -7.93 5.46 -6.81
CA ILE A 71 -8.27 6.72 -6.14
C ILE A 71 -9.71 6.68 -5.59
N ILE A 72 -10.67 6.14 -6.35
CA ILE A 72 -12.05 5.95 -5.88
C ILE A 72 -12.11 4.99 -4.69
N SER A 73 -11.39 3.86 -4.77
CA SER A 73 -11.31 2.88 -3.69
C SER A 73 -10.73 3.50 -2.42
N ALA A 74 -9.64 4.28 -2.54
CA ALA A 74 -9.03 4.97 -1.41
C ALA A 74 -9.99 5.97 -0.77
N PHE A 75 -10.72 6.76 -1.56
CA PHE A 75 -11.70 7.70 -1.01
C PHE A 75 -12.80 6.99 -0.24
N ARG A 76 -13.37 5.93 -0.82
CA ARG A 76 -14.46 5.16 -0.21
C ARG A 76 -14.03 4.49 1.09
N ASP A 77 -12.84 3.92 1.10
CA ASP A 77 -12.29 3.24 2.27
C ASP A 77 -11.95 4.22 3.40
N LYS A 78 -11.34 5.37 3.07
CA LYS A 78 -10.75 6.27 4.07
C LYS A 78 -11.64 7.43 4.54
N PHE A 79 -12.64 7.83 3.75
CA PHE A 79 -13.38 9.08 4.01
C PHE A 79 -14.91 8.97 3.98
N VAL A 80 -15.48 7.87 3.48
CA VAL A 80 -16.95 7.69 3.48
C VAL A 80 -17.48 7.24 4.84
N LYS A 81 -16.69 6.47 5.59
CA LYS A 81 -17.00 6.06 6.97
C LYS A 81 -16.09 6.81 7.95
N PRO A 82 -16.49 6.95 9.22
CA PRO A 82 -15.64 7.55 10.24
C PRO A 82 -14.31 6.79 10.38
N ASP A 83 -13.21 7.49 10.17
CA ASP A 83 -11.86 7.02 10.44
C ASP A 83 -11.07 8.15 11.11
N LYS A 84 -10.77 7.98 12.40
CA LYS A 84 -10.10 9.01 13.21
C LYS A 84 -8.71 9.35 12.67
N TYR A 85 -7.95 8.35 12.20
CA TYR A 85 -6.59 8.59 11.71
C TYR A 85 -6.63 9.39 10.41
N PHE A 86 -7.41 8.93 9.43
CA PHE A 86 -7.47 9.59 8.13
C PHE A 86 -8.15 10.95 8.20
N TYR A 87 -9.15 11.13 9.06
CA TYR A 87 -9.75 12.44 9.32
C TYR A 87 -8.72 13.42 9.89
N ASN A 88 -8.00 13.05 10.95
CA ASN A 88 -7.03 13.94 11.58
C ASN A 88 -5.87 14.28 10.62
N MET A 89 -5.33 13.28 9.94
CA MET A 89 -4.15 13.43 9.09
C MET A 89 -4.44 14.12 7.76
N TYR A 90 -5.62 13.90 7.17
CA TYR A 90 -5.93 14.35 5.81
C TYR A 90 -7.28 15.04 5.73
N GLY A 91 -8.32 14.47 6.32
CA GLY A 91 -9.69 14.95 6.17
C GLY A 91 -9.91 16.37 6.66
N SER A 92 -9.41 16.71 7.85
CA SER A 92 -9.52 18.06 8.42
C SER A 92 -8.81 19.10 7.56
N VAL A 93 -7.66 18.76 6.98
CA VAL A 93 -6.92 19.64 6.04
C VAL A 93 -7.76 19.89 4.78
N MET A 94 -8.33 18.83 4.21
CA MET A 94 -9.17 18.93 3.02
C MET A 94 -10.44 19.76 3.26
N LEU A 95 -11.09 19.61 4.41
CA LEU A 95 -12.26 20.41 4.79
C LEU A 95 -11.90 21.89 4.93
N ARG A 96 -10.77 22.21 5.59
CA ARG A 96 -10.31 23.60 5.73
C ARG A 96 -9.98 24.25 4.40
N ARG A 97 -9.28 23.54 3.51
CA ARG A 97 -8.80 24.10 2.23
C ARG A 97 -9.87 24.17 1.16
N TYR A 98 -10.76 23.17 1.08
CA TYR A 98 -11.61 22.99 -0.11
C TYR A 98 -13.10 22.95 0.18
N ALA A 99 -13.52 22.92 1.46
CA ALA A 99 -14.93 22.88 1.86
C ALA A 99 -15.41 24.17 2.56
N ASN A 100 -14.59 25.24 2.61
CA ASN A 100 -14.88 26.51 3.27
C ASN A 100 -15.23 26.39 4.78
N ILE A 101 -14.71 25.38 5.45
CA ILE A 101 -14.89 25.17 6.89
C ILE A 101 -13.66 25.69 7.62
N SER A 102 -13.74 26.89 8.20
CA SER A 102 -12.62 27.53 8.89
C SER A 102 -12.25 26.83 10.19
N LYS A 103 -13.24 26.39 10.97
CA LYS A 103 -13.07 25.59 12.18
C LYS A 103 -13.64 24.19 11.95
N THR A 104 -12.75 23.23 11.68
CA THR A 104 -13.14 21.82 11.57
C THR A 104 -13.43 21.23 12.95
N PRO A 105 -14.45 20.37 13.09
CA PRO A 105 -14.71 19.61 14.32
C PRO A 105 -13.48 18.84 14.80
N ASP A 106 -13.36 18.66 16.11
CA ASP A 106 -12.18 18.06 16.75
C ASP A 106 -12.11 16.54 16.52
N SER A 107 -13.25 15.93 16.16
CA SER A 107 -13.36 14.51 15.87
C SER A 107 -14.15 14.23 14.58
N VAL A 108 -13.91 13.05 14.00
CA VAL A 108 -14.65 12.62 12.80
C VAL A 108 -16.10 12.28 13.16
N GLU A 109 -16.36 11.81 14.37
CA GLU A 109 -17.69 11.49 14.88
C GLU A 109 -18.56 12.75 15.03
N GLU A 110 -17.98 13.83 15.56
CA GLU A 110 -18.62 15.14 15.66
C GLU A 110 -18.91 15.71 14.27
N ALA A 111 -17.90 15.74 13.38
CA ALA A 111 -18.12 16.14 11.99
C ALA A 111 -19.22 15.32 11.32
N PHE A 112 -19.26 14.02 11.59
CA PHE A 112 -20.28 13.17 11.01
C PHE A 112 -21.68 13.51 11.56
N THR A 113 -21.78 13.74 12.86
CA THR A 113 -23.04 14.11 13.53
C THR A 113 -23.58 15.45 13.02
N GLU A 114 -22.69 16.41 12.74
CA GLU A 114 -23.04 17.73 12.19
C GLU A 114 -23.34 17.73 10.68
N GLY A 115 -23.32 16.56 10.03
CA GLY A 115 -23.55 16.47 8.57
C GLY A 115 -22.37 16.92 7.72
N ILE A 116 -21.22 17.24 8.33
CA ILE A 116 -19.99 17.60 7.61
C ILE A 116 -19.38 16.33 7.02
N ARG A 117 -19.18 16.31 5.70
CA ARG A 117 -18.57 15.19 4.97
C ARG A 117 -17.57 15.71 3.94
N LEU A 118 -16.53 14.92 3.70
CA LEU A 118 -15.71 15.10 2.52
C LEU A 118 -16.48 14.64 1.28
N SER A 119 -16.45 15.46 0.24
CA SER A 119 -16.87 15.04 -1.09
C SER A 119 -15.67 14.46 -1.84
N PHE A 120 -15.94 13.66 -2.86
CA PHE A 120 -14.88 13.19 -3.75
C PHE A 120 -14.16 14.37 -4.44
N THR A 121 -14.88 15.45 -4.74
CA THR A 121 -14.29 16.68 -5.29
C THR A 121 -13.29 17.34 -4.34
N HIS A 122 -13.54 17.36 -3.02
CA HIS A 122 -12.55 17.86 -2.05
C HIS A 122 -11.27 17.02 -2.10
N PHE A 123 -11.41 15.70 -2.21
CA PHE A 123 -10.28 14.78 -2.34
C PHE A 123 -9.51 14.97 -3.66
N ILE A 124 -10.20 15.14 -4.79
CA ILE A 124 -9.53 15.41 -6.07
C ILE A 124 -8.80 16.76 -6.06
N LYS A 125 -9.40 17.81 -5.49
CA LYS A 125 -8.71 19.10 -5.32
C LYS A 125 -7.44 18.95 -4.49
N TYR A 126 -7.49 18.19 -3.39
CA TYR A 126 -6.33 17.89 -2.56
C TYR A 126 -5.21 17.18 -3.34
N LEU A 127 -5.54 16.23 -4.22
CA LEU A 127 -4.57 15.51 -5.04
C LEU A 127 -3.98 16.34 -6.19
N LEU A 128 -4.71 17.35 -6.66
CA LEU A 128 -4.28 18.22 -7.75
C LEU A 128 -3.55 19.48 -7.27
N ASP A 129 -3.62 19.78 -5.98
CA ASP A 129 -2.95 20.93 -5.38
C ASP A 129 -1.45 20.65 -5.19
N PRO A 130 -0.55 21.38 -5.88
CA PRO A 130 0.90 21.18 -5.76
C PRO A 130 1.42 21.39 -4.33
N GLN A 131 0.79 22.29 -3.56
CA GLN A 131 1.18 22.57 -2.18
C GLN A 131 1.05 21.32 -1.29
N THR A 132 0.10 20.44 -1.61
CA THR A 132 -0.11 19.22 -0.83
C THR A 132 1.13 18.33 -0.81
N GLU A 133 1.78 18.15 -1.97
CA GLU A 133 2.96 17.31 -2.08
C GLU A 133 4.24 18.00 -1.57
N GLU A 134 4.30 19.33 -1.63
CA GLU A 134 5.38 20.12 -1.04
C GLU A 134 5.42 19.97 0.49
N GLU A 135 4.25 19.96 1.14
CA GLU A 135 4.15 19.80 2.59
C GLU A 135 4.46 18.38 3.06
N LYS A 136 3.94 17.37 2.35
CA LYS A 136 4.16 15.97 2.69
C LYS A 136 3.96 15.03 1.50
N PRO A 137 4.70 13.90 1.46
CA PRO A 137 4.44 12.84 0.49
C PRO A 137 2.99 12.34 0.58
N PHE A 138 2.41 12.01 -0.58
CA PHE A 138 1.13 11.33 -0.63
C PHE A 138 1.16 9.98 0.10
N ASN A 139 0.01 9.62 0.66
CA ASN A 139 -0.20 8.30 1.25
C ASN A 139 -0.12 7.23 0.14
N GLU A 140 0.36 6.03 0.49
CA GLU A 140 0.53 4.90 -0.41
C GLU A 140 -0.75 4.51 -1.18
N HIS A 141 -1.94 4.80 -0.62
CA HIS A 141 -3.22 4.50 -1.26
C HIS A 141 -3.53 5.40 -2.47
N TRP A 142 -2.99 6.61 -2.55
CA TRP A 142 -3.20 7.53 -3.69
C TRP A 142 -1.92 8.06 -4.33
N GLN A 143 -0.74 7.77 -3.77
CA GLN A 143 0.55 8.05 -4.42
C GLN A 143 0.70 7.24 -5.71
N GLN A 144 1.20 7.84 -6.79
CA GLN A 144 1.32 7.19 -8.09
C GLN A 144 2.24 5.96 -8.02
N MET A 145 1.84 4.86 -8.68
CA MET A 145 2.54 3.58 -8.57
C MET A 145 4.00 3.65 -9.02
N TYR A 146 4.31 4.43 -10.06
CA TYR A 146 5.68 4.58 -10.53
C TYR A 146 6.60 5.26 -9.49
N ARG A 147 6.04 6.13 -8.64
CA ARG A 147 6.76 6.79 -7.54
C ARG A 147 6.86 5.92 -6.30
N LEU A 148 5.85 5.08 -6.07
CA LEU A 148 5.82 4.20 -4.91
C LEU A 148 6.69 2.95 -5.11
N CYS A 149 6.74 2.41 -6.32
CA CYS A 149 7.37 1.12 -6.62
C CYS A 149 8.54 1.20 -7.61
N HIS A 150 8.83 2.34 -8.20
CA HIS A 150 10.01 2.53 -9.05
C HIS A 150 10.20 1.46 -10.16
N PRO A 151 9.17 1.11 -10.95
CA PRO A 151 9.26 0.08 -12.00
C PRO A 151 10.26 0.44 -13.11
N CYS A 152 10.68 1.70 -13.22
CA CYS A 152 11.74 2.12 -14.14
C CYS A 152 13.15 1.82 -13.62
N GLN A 153 13.31 1.50 -12.33
CA GLN A 153 14.60 1.27 -11.68
C GLN A 153 14.75 -0.15 -11.15
N ILE A 154 13.62 -0.84 -10.93
CA ILE A 154 13.56 -2.22 -10.48
C ILE A 154 13.05 -3.06 -11.65
N GLU A 155 13.87 -4.00 -12.08
CA GLU A 155 13.47 -5.03 -13.04
C GLU A 155 12.56 -6.03 -12.31
N TYR A 156 11.25 -5.91 -12.50
CA TYR A 156 10.29 -6.83 -11.91
C TYR A 156 10.17 -8.08 -12.77
N ASP A 157 10.17 -9.26 -12.14
CA ASP A 157 10.00 -10.55 -12.80
C ASP A 157 8.53 -10.79 -13.16
N PHE A 158 7.59 -10.12 -12.46
CA PHE A 158 6.16 -10.20 -12.73
C PHE A 158 5.43 -8.90 -12.35
N ILE A 159 4.51 -8.43 -13.20
CA ILE A 159 3.61 -7.31 -12.90
C ILE A 159 2.17 -7.75 -13.19
N GLY A 160 1.43 -8.05 -12.13
CA GLY A 160 0.01 -8.40 -12.18
C GLY A 160 -0.90 -7.18 -12.00
N LYS A 161 -2.18 -7.36 -12.28
CA LYS A 161 -3.25 -6.38 -12.17
C LYS A 161 -4.31 -6.86 -11.18
N LEU A 162 -4.85 -5.92 -10.39
CA LEU A 162 -5.97 -6.22 -9.50
C LEU A 162 -7.27 -6.47 -10.28
N GLU A 163 -7.34 -6.02 -11.53
CA GLU A 163 -8.45 -6.30 -12.44
C GLU A 163 -8.52 -7.77 -12.89
N THR A 164 -7.38 -8.48 -12.86
CA THR A 164 -7.21 -9.89 -13.23
C THR A 164 -6.51 -10.64 -12.10
N LEU A 165 -6.90 -10.33 -10.86
CA LEU A 165 -6.17 -10.74 -9.66
C LEU A 165 -6.06 -12.26 -9.56
N ASP A 166 -7.15 -12.97 -9.86
CA ASP A 166 -7.21 -14.42 -9.74
C ASP A 166 -6.27 -15.08 -10.77
N GLU A 167 -6.39 -14.71 -12.05
CA GLU A 167 -5.55 -15.26 -13.11
C GLU A 167 -4.06 -14.88 -12.94
N ASP A 168 -3.78 -13.64 -12.56
CA ASP A 168 -2.42 -13.15 -12.35
C ASP A 168 -1.77 -13.78 -11.12
N THR A 169 -2.54 -14.06 -10.07
CA THR A 169 -2.03 -14.75 -8.89
C THR A 169 -1.75 -16.23 -9.18
N GLU A 170 -2.64 -16.92 -9.91
CA GLU A 170 -2.37 -18.28 -10.36
C GLU A 170 -1.11 -18.36 -11.23
N HIS A 171 -0.92 -17.40 -12.14
CA HIS A 171 0.28 -17.35 -12.97
C HIS A 171 1.55 -17.08 -12.14
N LEU A 172 1.48 -16.13 -11.20
CA LEU A 172 2.59 -15.85 -10.29
C LEU A 172 2.96 -17.07 -9.44
N LEU A 173 1.98 -17.82 -8.94
CA LEU A 173 2.24 -19.04 -8.14
C LEU A 173 2.98 -20.10 -8.97
N LYS A 174 2.69 -20.23 -10.27
CA LYS A 174 3.45 -21.10 -11.19
C LYS A 174 4.89 -20.62 -11.37
N ILE A 175 5.12 -19.30 -11.54
CA ILE A 175 6.47 -18.71 -11.61
C ILE A 175 7.27 -19.02 -10.33
N LEU A 176 6.60 -19.00 -9.17
CA LEU A 176 7.22 -19.29 -7.87
C LEU A 176 7.37 -20.81 -7.59
N GLY A 177 6.81 -21.69 -8.42
CA GLY A 177 6.76 -23.13 -8.17
C GLY A 177 5.90 -23.52 -6.97
N LEU A 178 4.87 -22.73 -6.67
CA LEU A 178 3.98 -22.87 -5.50
C LEU A 178 2.55 -23.28 -5.87
N ASP A 179 2.23 -23.44 -7.15
CA ASP A 179 0.91 -23.74 -7.70
C ASP A 179 0.31 -25.08 -7.23
N ASN A 180 1.17 -26.03 -6.82
CA ASN A 180 0.73 -27.31 -6.25
C ASN A 180 0.60 -27.30 -4.72
N TYR A 181 0.94 -26.19 -4.06
CA TYR A 181 1.00 -26.08 -2.59
C TYR A 181 0.05 -25.01 -2.05
N ILE A 182 -0.16 -23.94 -2.81
CA ILE A 182 -0.94 -22.77 -2.40
C ILE A 182 -1.95 -22.49 -3.51
N HIS A 183 -3.21 -22.31 -3.11
CA HIS A 183 -4.27 -21.84 -3.98
C HIS A 183 -4.76 -20.49 -3.47
N PHE A 184 -4.87 -19.53 -4.39
CA PHE A 184 -5.46 -18.24 -4.06
C PHE A 184 -6.97 -18.42 -3.87
N PRO A 185 -7.56 -17.89 -2.79
CA PRO A 185 -9.00 -17.99 -2.60
C PRO A 185 -9.75 -17.21 -3.69
N PRO A 186 -10.87 -17.73 -4.20
CA PRO A 186 -11.69 -17.00 -5.16
C PRO A 186 -12.22 -15.69 -4.53
N GLY A 187 -12.28 -14.64 -5.34
CA GLY A 187 -12.77 -13.30 -4.97
C GLY A 187 -14.29 -13.17 -4.86
#